data_AF-A0AAW0IHK7-F1
#
_entry.id   AF-A0AAW0IHK7-F1
#
_cell.length_a   1.000
_cell.length_b   1.000
_cell.length_c   1.000
_cell.angle_alpha   90.00
_cell.angle_beta   90.00
_cell.angle_gamma   90.00
#
_symmetry.space_group_name_H-M   'P 1'
#
loop_
_entity.id
_entity.type
_entity.pdbx_description
1 polymer ?
#
loop_
_entity_poly.entity_id
_entity_poly.type
_entity_poly.pdbx_seq_one_letter_code
_entity_poly.pdbx_strand_id
1 'polypeptide(L)'
;MTSSFTVLVFLATATLLLAGQAGGVNLCSKADFPAVCHVAVMNLKDPHLATRSAINLLIVKTTKAKVLARKFRSSDCNEIYDDAVNNLLTCLENLKGHDKASLNINLSAALSDYEQCDDTFADFGRHSPLVRTNKLLKRMASNAITTILLAGQSHGYAVAMDPNDLCKNADNKLFCQAIVNNLTDPLDATVSAIHKLVYASKNAKKLALKQGNSEEIDVCVENFEESIDNLKSGLEGLEKHDLPTLNINLSAALTNYVTCDDAFSESGKTNPLAETDAFLEEMASNCLYLSTLLH
;
A
#
# COMPACT_ATOMS: atom_id res chain seq x y z
N MET A 1 -8.38 73.80 -37.69
CA MET A 1 -9.08 73.60 -36.41
C MET A 1 -8.86 72.15 -36.00
N THR A 2 -7.90 71.95 -35.08
CA THR A 2 -8.05 71.26 -33.77
C THR A 2 -8.03 69.72 -33.88
N SER A 3 -6.90 69.08 -33.56
CA SER A 3 -6.59 68.46 -32.23
C SER A 3 -6.84 66.94 -32.32
N SER A 4 -6.14 66.01 -31.67
CA SER A 4 -5.23 66.00 -30.54
C SER A 4 -4.53 64.62 -30.42
N PHE A 5 -3.27 64.64 -29.98
CA PHE A 5 -2.61 63.79 -28.98
C PHE A 5 -2.70 62.24 -28.95
N THR A 6 -1.54 61.62 -29.24
CA THR A 6 -0.73 60.75 -28.36
C THR A 6 -1.42 59.79 -27.38
N VAL A 7 -1.28 58.47 -27.59
CA VAL A 7 -0.85 57.49 -26.56
C VAL A 7 -0.13 56.32 -27.25
N LEU A 8 1.18 56.19 -27.00
CA LEU A 8 1.96 54.97 -27.22
C LEU A 8 1.51 53.90 -26.21
N VAL A 9 1.08 52.73 -26.67
CA VAL A 9 1.05 51.51 -25.85
C VAL A 9 1.98 50.49 -26.51
N PHE A 10 3.17 50.36 -25.91
CA PHE A 10 4.12 49.29 -26.20
C PHE A 10 3.53 47.94 -25.76
N LEU A 11 3.03 47.14 -26.70
CA LEU A 11 2.81 45.71 -26.48
C LEU A 11 4.10 44.96 -26.85
N ALA A 12 5.00 44.86 -25.86
CA ALA A 12 6.09 43.90 -25.90
C ALA A 12 5.51 42.49 -25.84
N THR A 13 5.45 41.80 -26.98
CA THR A 13 5.19 40.37 -27.04
C THR A 13 6.39 39.62 -26.51
N ALA A 14 6.41 39.40 -25.19
CA ALA A 14 7.33 38.47 -24.56
C ALA A 14 6.99 37.05 -25.02
N THR A 15 7.72 36.55 -26.02
CA THR A 15 7.83 35.12 -26.30
C THR A 15 8.50 34.45 -25.10
N LEU A 16 7.69 34.01 -24.12
CA LEU A 16 8.10 33.09 -23.08
C LEU A 16 8.32 31.71 -23.73
N LEU A 17 9.54 31.51 -24.26
CA LEU A 17 10.14 30.20 -24.36
C LEU A 17 10.27 29.65 -22.93
N LEU A 18 9.26 28.89 -22.49
CA LEU A 18 9.44 27.97 -21.37
C LEU A 18 10.38 26.86 -21.85
N ALA A 19 11.68 27.10 -21.73
CA ALA A 19 12.65 26.05 -21.62
C ALA A 19 12.25 25.22 -20.40
N GLY A 20 11.57 24.10 -20.63
CA GLY A 20 11.35 23.08 -19.62
C GLY A 20 12.71 22.67 -19.09
N GLN A 21 13.06 23.14 -17.89
CA GLN A 21 14.17 22.60 -17.13
C GLN A 21 13.81 21.15 -16.82
N ALA A 22 14.35 20.24 -17.63
CA ALA A 22 14.40 18.81 -17.36
C ALA A 22 15.33 18.57 -16.15
N GLY A 23 14.88 18.95 -14.96
CA GLY A 23 15.44 18.46 -13.72
C GLY A 23 15.16 16.96 -13.65
N GLY A 24 16.19 16.14 -13.78
CA GLY A 24 16.03 14.68 -13.74
C GLY A 24 15.38 14.23 -12.43
N VAL A 25 14.24 13.56 -12.52
CA VAL A 25 13.51 13.05 -11.36
C VAL A 25 14.37 11.98 -10.67
N ASN A 26 14.74 12.20 -9.40
CA ASN A 26 15.38 11.16 -8.59
C ASN A 26 14.30 10.20 -8.07
N LEU A 27 14.14 9.06 -8.75
CA LEU A 27 13.12 8.04 -8.47
C LEU A 27 13.24 7.37 -7.09
N CYS A 28 14.39 7.48 -6.43
CA CYS A 28 14.61 6.87 -5.12
C CYS A 28 14.52 7.87 -3.97
N SER A 29 14.27 9.15 -4.25
CA SER A 29 14.22 10.21 -3.23
C SER A 29 13.08 10.05 -2.22
N LYS A 30 11.97 9.45 -2.65
CA LYS A 30 10.79 9.18 -1.81
C LYS A 30 10.65 7.70 -1.41
N ALA A 31 11.59 6.85 -1.79
CA ALA A 31 11.53 5.43 -1.47
C ALA A 31 11.79 5.23 0.04
N ASP A 32 11.07 4.29 0.66
CA ASP A 32 11.24 3.97 2.08
C ASP A 32 12.69 3.53 2.40
N PHE A 33 13.36 2.93 1.42
CA PHE A 33 14.75 2.48 1.52
C PHE A 33 15.58 2.94 0.31
N PRO A 34 16.03 4.21 0.25
CA PRO A 34 16.67 4.80 -0.94
C PRO A 34 17.90 4.02 -1.44
N ALA A 35 18.75 3.53 -0.53
CA ALA A 35 19.93 2.74 -0.90
C ALA A 35 19.56 1.43 -1.62
N VAL A 36 18.49 0.76 -1.19
CA VAL A 36 17.99 -0.48 -1.82
C VAL A 36 17.35 -0.15 -3.17
N CYS A 37 16.61 0.96 -3.26
CA CYS A 37 16.03 1.45 -4.50
C CYS A 37 17.11 1.72 -5.56
N HIS A 38 18.19 2.42 -5.20
CA HIS A 38 19.28 2.75 -6.14
C HIS A 38 19.93 1.50 -6.76
N VAL A 39 20.11 0.43 -5.97
CA VAL A 39 20.62 -0.85 -6.48
C VAL A 39 19.63 -1.51 -7.44
N ALA A 40 18.33 -1.40 -7.17
CA ALA A 40 17.28 -2.01 -7.97
C ALA A 40 17.02 -1.30 -9.31
N VAL A 41 17.10 0.03 -9.32
CA VAL A 41 16.80 0.84 -10.52
C VAL A 41 18.03 1.16 -11.37
N MET A 42 19.25 0.87 -10.92
CA MET A 42 20.50 1.02 -11.71
C MET A 42 20.66 2.36 -12.45
N ASN A 43 20.35 3.48 -11.80
CA ASN A 43 20.37 4.85 -12.38
C ASN A 43 19.36 5.11 -13.51
N LEU A 44 18.37 4.25 -13.71
CA LEU A 44 17.26 4.51 -14.63
C LEU A 44 16.51 5.77 -14.20
N LYS A 45 16.20 6.59 -15.20
CA LYS A 45 15.43 7.84 -15.03
C LYS A 45 13.98 7.71 -15.46
N ASP A 46 13.71 6.71 -16.31
CA ASP A 46 12.35 6.37 -16.72
C ASP A 46 11.66 5.53 -15.63
N PRO A 47 10.55 5.99 -15.06
CA PRO A 47 9.87 5.28 -13.97
C PRO A 47 9.36 3.88 -14.36
N HIS A 48 8.95 3.69 -15.62
CA HIS A 48 8.43 2.40 -16.10
C HIS A 48 9.55 1.36 -16.19
N LEU A 49 10.67 1.72 -16.82
CA LEU A 49 11.86 0.89 -16.87
C LEU A 49 12.45 0.64 -15.48
N ALA A 50 12.46 1.65 -14.61
CA ALA A 50 12.92 1.51 -13.22
C ALA A 50 12.05 0.51 -12.44
N THR A 51 10.73 0.61 -12.56
CA THR A 51 9.77 -0.32 -11.94
C THR A 51 9.96 -1.75 -12.48
N ARG A 52 10.11 -1.91 -13.80
CA ARG A 52 10.39 -3.21 -14.42
C ARG A 52 11.70 -3.82 -13.91
N SER A 53 12.75 -3.01 -13.80
CA SER A 53 14.06 -3.44 -13.28
C SER A 53 13.94 -3.89 -11.83
N ALA A 54 13.23 -3.13 -11.00
CA ALA A 54 13.00 -3.47 -9.59
C ALA A 54 12.23 -4.79 -9.43
N ILE A 55 11.14 -5.00 -10.19
CA ILE A 55 10.36 -6.24 -10.17
C ILE A 55 11.19 -7.43 -10.63
N ASN A 56 11.94 -7.31 -11.73
CA ASN A 56 12.83 -8.37 -12.21
C ASN A 56 13.88 -8.75 -11.17
N LEU A 57 14.50 -7.76 -10.51
CA LEU A 57 15.46 -8.03 -9.45
C LEU A 57 14.78 -8.71 -8.25
N LEU A 58 13.56 -8.29 -7.92
CA LEU A 58 12.77 -8.89 -6.84
C LEU A 58 12.46 -10.36 -7.14
N ILE A 59 12.00 -10.70 -8.36
CA ILE A 59 11.80 -12.09 -8.82
C ILE A 59 13.07 -12.91 -8.60
N VAL A 60 14.22 -12.44 -9.08
CA VAL A 60 15.49 -13.16 -8.95
C VAL A 60 15.87 -13.40 -7.48
N LYS A 61 15.65 -12.41 -6.61
CA LYS A 61 15.96 -12.53 -5.18
C LYS A 61 14.97 -13.46 -4.47
N THR A 62 13.69 -13.43 -4.83
CA THR A 62 12.66 -14.32 -4.29
C THR A 62 12.88 -15.77 -4.72
N THR A 63 13.23 -16.03 -5.98
CA THR A 63 13.62 -17.38 -6.44
C THR A 63 14.84 -17.90 -5.67
N LYS A 64 15.81 -17.04 -5.35
CA LYS A 64 16.94 -17.43 -4.48
C LYS A 64 16.49 -17.74 -3.05
N ALA A 65 15.57 -16.96 -2.50
CA ALA A 65 14.98 -17.20 -1.19
C ALA A 65 14.23 -18.54 -1.14
N LYS A 66 13.49 -18.87 -2.20
CA LYS A 66 12.86 -20.19 -2.40
C LYS A 66 13.86 -21.36 -2.34
N VAL A 67 14.99 -21.24 -3.03
CA VAL A 67 16.06 -22.26 -2.95
C VAL A 67 16.61 -22.38 -1.53
N LEU A 68 16.75 -21.26 -0.81
CA LEU A 68 17.16 -21.28 0.60
C LEU A 68 16.08 -21.93 1.50
N ALA A 69 14.80 -21.67 1.29
CA ALA A 69 13.71 -22.33 2.03
C ALA A 69 13.77 -23.85 1.89
N ARG A 70 13.98 -24.35 0.67
CA ARG A 70 14.20 -25.79 0.42
C ARG A 70 15.41 -26.33 1.18
N LYS A 71 16.51 -25.58 1.23
CA LYS A 71 17.72 -25.95 1.99
C LYS A 71 17.44 -26.01 3.50
N PHE A 72 16.62 -25.11 4.01
CA PHE A 72 16.15 -25.13 5.40
C PHE A 72 14.97 -26.07 5.65
N ARG A 73 14.51 -26.79 4.61
CA ARG A 73 13.38 -27.73 4.66
C ARG A 73 12.06 -27.09 5.13
N SER A 74 11.84 -25.82 4.80
CA SER A 74 10.54 -25.17 5.01
C SER A 74 9.71 -25.32 3.74
N SER A 75 8.72 -26.21 3.77
CA SER A 75 7.71 -26.38 2.71
C SER A 75 6.87 -25.13 2.55
N ASP A 76 6.44 -24.56 3.68
CA ASP A 76 5.49 -23.44 3.72
C ASP A 76 6.12 -22.20 3.09
N CYS A 77 7.34 -21.83 3.49
CA CYS A 77 8.07 -20.75 2.82
C CYS A 77 8.36 -21.05 1.35
N ASN A 78 8.58 -22.32 0.98
CA ASN A 78 8.80 -22.65 -0.42
C ASN A 78 7.54 -22.40 -1.28
N GLU A 79 6.35 -22.70 -0.76
CA GLU A 79 5.06 -22.43 -1.42
C GLU A 79 4.76 -20.93 -1.44
N ILE A 80 4.91 -20.27 -0.29
CA ILE A 80 4.74 -18.82 -0.15
C ILE A 80 5.65 -18.04 -1.11
N TYR A 81 6.91 -18.47 -1.30
CA TYR A 81 7.79 -17.85 -2.30
C TYR A 81 7.40 -18.17 -3.74
N ASP A 82 6.72 -19.28 -4.01
CA ASP A 82 6.15 -19.54 -5.34
C ASP A 82 5.01 -18.58 -5.64
N ASP A 83 4.11 -18.37 -4.67
CA ASP A 83 3.02 -17.40 -4.78
C ASP A 83 3.56 -15.99 -4.97
N ALA A 84 4.58 -15.60 -4.20
CA ALA A 84 5.26 -14.31 -4.37
C ALA A 84 5.88 -14.17 -5.76
N VAL A 85 6.50 -15.22 -6.31
CA VAL A 85 7.05 -15.19 -7.68
C VAL A 85 5.93 -15.05 -8.72
N ASN A 86 4.82 -15.77 -8.56
CA ASN A 86 3.68 -15.67 -9.46
C ASN A 86 3.09 -14.25 -9.44
N ASN A 87 2.88 -13.68 -8.26
CA ASN A 87 2.45 -12.29 -8.08
C ASN A 87 3.39 -11.32 -8.80
N LEU A 88 4.71 -11.48 -8.66
CA LEU A 88 5.69 -10.62 -9.34
C LEU A 88 5.76 -10.83 -10.86
N LEU A 89 5.50 -12.03 -11.36
CA LEU A 89 5.38 -12.28 -12.80
C LEU A 89 4.13 -11.57 -13.35
N THR A 90 3.02 -11.64 -12.63
CA THR A 90 1.80 -10.88 -12.94
C THR A 90 2.05 -9.38 -12.90
N CYS A 91 2.88 -8.87 -11.97
CA CYS A 91 3.34 -7.48 -11.98
C CYS A 91 4.00 -7.07 -13.31
N LEU A 92 4.78 -7.94 -13.98
CA LEU A 92 5.41 -7.59 -15.25
C LEU A 92 4.38 -7.43 -16.38
N GLU A 93 3.35 -8.28 -16.39
CA GLU A 93 2.23 -8.17 -17.35
C GLU A 93 1.40 -6.92 -17.07
N ASN A 94 1.06 -6.65 -15.81
CA ASN A 94 0.33 -5.44 -15.41
C ASN A 94 1.11 -4.17 -15.76
N LEU A 95 2.43 -4.19 -15.55
CA LEU A 95 3.31 -3.07 -15.93
C LEU A 95 3.31 -2.86 -17.46
N LYS A 96 3.25 -3.93 -18.26
CA LYS A 96 3.12 -3.85 -19.72
C LYS A 96 1.75 -3.34 -20.15
N GLY A 97 0.70 -3.74 -19.45
CA GLY A 97 -0.67 -3.26 -19.64
C GLY A 97 -0.94 -1.86 -19.07
N HIS A 98 0.05 -1.24 -18.43
CA HIS A 98 -0.09 0.01 -17.68
C HIS A 98 -1.12 -0.04 -16.54
N ASP A 99 -1.47 -1.24 -16.08
CA ASP A 99 -2.38 -1.49 -14.98
C ASP A 99 -1.64 -1.32 -13.64
N LYS A 100 -1.58 -0.07 -13.19
CA LYS A 100 -0.89 0.32 -11.95
C LYS A 100 -1.59 -0.24 -10.70
N ALA A 101 -2.89 -0.50 -10.76
CA ALA A 101 -3.66 -0.98 -9.62
C ALA A 101 -3.37 -2.45 -9.37
N SER A 102 -3.51 -3.30 -10.40
CA SER A 102 -3.13 -4.71 -10.31
C SER A 102 -1.63 -4.85 -10.02
N LEU A 103 -0.79 -3.94 -10.52
CA LEU A 103 0.61 -3.89 -10.16
C LEU A 103 0.85 -3.68 -8.66
N ASN A 104 0.12 -2.74 -8.04
CA ASN A 104 0.19 -2.49 -6.61
C ASN A 104 -0.36 -3.64 -5.76
N ILE A 105 -1.48 -4.24 -6.18
CA ILE A 105 -2.09 -5.40 -5.50
C ILE A 105 -1.08 -6.56 -5.45
N ASN A 106 -0.52 -6.93 -6.60
CA ASN A 106 0.42 -8.04 -6.69
C ASN A 106 1.75 -7.76 -5.94
N LEU A 107 2.24 -6.51 -5.92
CA LEU A 107 3.40 -6.16 -5.10
C LEU A 107 3.11 -6.22 -3.60
N SER A 108 1.90 -5.81 -3.18
CA SER A 108 1.47 -5.88 -1.79
C SER A 108 1.23 -7.33 -1.33
N ALA A 109 0.71 -8.18 -2.22
CA ALA A 109 0.61 -9.62 -2.00
C ALA A 109 1.99 -10.24 -1.79
N ALA A 110 2.95 -9.98 -2.70
CA ALA A 110 4.33 -10.47 -2.54
C ALA A 110 4.98 -9.98 -1.23
N LEU A 111 4.68 -8.76 -0.79
CA LEU A 111 5.16 -8.23 0.49
C LEU A 111 4.57 -9.01 1.68
N SER A 112 3.28 -9.34 1.62
CA SER A 112 2.58 -10.17 2.61
C SER A 112 3.12 -11.60 2.63
N ASP A 113 3.45 -12.17 1.47
CA ASP A 113 4.02 -13.51 1.36
C ASP A 113 5.37 -13.59 2.12
N TYR A 114 6.28 -12.64 1.90
CA TYR A 114 7.55 -12.63 2.62
C TYR A 114 7.39 -12.53 4.15
N GLU A 115 6.32 -11.89 4.59
CA GLU A 115 5.97 -11.78 5.99
C GLU A 115 5.39 -13.08 6.53
N GLN A 116 4.47 -13.70 5.81
CA GLN A 116 3.87 -14.98 6.16
C GLN A 116 4.93 -16.07 6.32
N CYS A 117 5.97 -16.08 5.47
CA CYS A 117 7.09 -17.00 5.64
C CYS A 117 7.85 -16.78 6.95
N ASP A 118 8.01 -15.54 7.43
CA ASP A 118 8.61 -15.30 8.75
C ASP A 118 7.66 -15.76 9.88
N ASP A 119 6.36 -15.52 9.72
CA ASP A 119 5.33 -15.84 10.70
C ASP A 119 5.19 -17.35 10.89
N THR A 120 5.30 -18.15 9.82
CA THR A 120 5.33 -19.62 9.93
C THR A 120 6.35 -20.11 10.96
N PHE A 121 7.55 -19.53 11.01
CA PHE A 121 8.54 -19.94 12.01
C PHE A 121 8.19 -19.43 13.41
N ALA A 122 7.64 -18.21 13.51
CA ALA A 122 7.22 -17.61 14.77
C ALA A 122 6.10 -18.42 15.44
N ASP A 123 5.18 -18.98 14.65
CA ASP A 123 4.09 -19.85 15.12
C ASP A 123 4.61 -21.13 15.80
N PHE A 124 5.80 -21.61 15.39
CA PHE A 124 6.50 -22.72 16.04
C PHE A 124 7.48 -22.27 17.14
N GLY A 125 7.43 -21.01 17.57
CA GLY A 125 8.34 -20.43 18.57
C GLY A 125 9.79 -20.34 18.09
N ARG A 126 10.02 -20.27 16.78
CA ARG A 126 11.36 -20.27 16.17
C ARG A 126 11.63 -18.97 15.43
N HIS A 127 12.89 -18.57 15.41
CA HIS A 127 13.33 -17.52 14.51
C HIS A 127 13.51 -18.07 13.09
N SER A 128 12.89 -17.39 12.12
CA SER A 128 13.07 -17.68 10.71
C SER A 128 14.56 -17.58 10.32
N PRO A 129 15.17 -18.65 9.76
CA PRO A 129 16.51 -18.58 9.19
C PRO A 129 16.56 -17.68 7.93
N LEU A 130 15.39 -17.26 7.43
CA LEU A 130 15.20 -16.43 6.27
C LEU A 130 14.89 -14.96 6.63
N VAL A 131 14.78 -14.60 7.91
CA VAL A 131 14.34 -13.26 8.37
C VAL A 131 15.13 -12.11 7.74
N ARG A 132 16.45 -12.27 7.54
CA ARG A 132 17.28 -11.25 6.87
C ARG A 132 16.97 -11.14 5.37
N THR A 133 16.72 -12.29 4.73
CA THR A 133 16.31 -12.37 3.33
C THR A 133 14.92 -11.75 3.15
N ASN A 134 13.94 -12.15 3.95
CA ASN A 134 12.58 -11.61 3.93
C ASN A 134 12.54 -10.12 4.21
N LYS A 135 13.34 -9.64 5.17
CA LYS A 135 13.49 -8.19 5.41
C LYS A 135 14.01 -7.45 4.19
N LEU A 136 14.97 -8.01 3.44
CA LEU A 136 15.45 -7.40 2.20
C LEU A 136 14.36 -7.41 1.11
N LEU A 137 13.66 -8.53 0.94
CA LEU A 137 12.61 -8.67 -0.06
C LEU A 137 11.43 -7.70 0.19
N LYS A 138 11.00 -7.55 1.46
CA LYS A 138 9.98 -6.58 1.86
C LYS A 138 10.39 -5.14 1.52
N ARG A 139 11.63 -4.76 1.82
CA ARG A 139 12.18 -3.43 1.47
C ARG A 139 12.21 -3.19 -0.04
N MET A 140 12.55 -4.22 -0.81
CA MET A 140 12.55 -4.13 -2.25
C MET A 140 11.13 -4.01 -2.82
N ALA A 141 10.17 -4.77 -2.29
CA ALA A 141 8.76 -4.69 -2.66
C ALA A 141 8.15 -3.32 -2.33
N SER A 142 8.37 -2.78 -1.12
CA SER A 142 7.84 -1.46 -0.76
C SER A 142 8.45 -0.34 -1.60
N ASN A 143 9.76 -0.39 -1.88
CA ASN A 143 10.38 0.55 -2.82
C ASN A 143 9.80 0.45 -4.24
N ALA A 144 9.46 -0.76 -4.71
CA ALA A 144 8.83 -0.94 -6.02
C ALA A 144 7.45 -0.28 -6.06
N ILE A 145 6.68 -0.38 -4.97
CA ILE A 145 5.42 0.35 -4.79
C ILE A 145 5.67 1.87 -4.87
N THR A 146 6.68 2.39 -4.19
CA THR A 146 7.01 3.82 -4.25
C THR A 146 7.40 4.29 -5.66
N THR A 147 8.15 3.48 -6.42
CA THR A 147 8.54 3.85 -7.79
C THR A 147 7.33 3.94 -8.75
N ILE A 148 6.27 3.18 -8.51
CA ILE A 148 5.00 3.28 -9.26
C ILE A 148 4.33 4.63 -9.02
N LEU A 149 4.35 5.12 -7.77
CA LEU A 149 3.76 6.41 -7.40
C LEU A 149 4.47 7.59 -8.12
N LEU A 150 5.79 7.50 -8.29
CA LEU A 150 6.58 8.52 -8.99
C LEU A 150 6.40 8.49 -10.51
N ALA A 151 6.02 7.35 -11.09
CA ALA A 151 5.61 7.24 -12.49
C ALA A 151 4.31 7.99 -12.82
N GLY A 152 3.60 8.50 -11.81
CA GLY A 152 2.39 9.32 -11.96
C GLY A 152 2.61 10.83 -12.00
N GLN A 153 3.81 11.34 -11.68
CA GLN A 153 4.01 12.79 -11.52
C GLN A 153 4.41 13.54 -12.79
N SER A 154 4.25 12.97 -13.99
CA SER A 154 4.61 13.66 -15.24
C SER A 154 3.49 14.51 -15.86
N HIS A 155 2.36 14.69 -15.18
CA HIS A 155 1.37 15.69 -15.59
C HIS A 155 0.87 16.46 -14.37
N GLY A 156 1.21 17.75 -14.33
CA GLY A 156 0.48 18.69 -13.49
C GLY A 156 -0.96 18.74 -14.00
N TYR A 157 -1.87 18.07 -13.30
CA TYR A 157 -3.28 18.33 -13.43
C TYR A 157 -3.73 19.08 -12.18
N ALA A 158 -4.18 20.31 -12.42
CA ALA A 158 -5.15 20.94 -11.53
C ALA A 158 -6.25 19.90 -11.23
N VAL A 159 -6.59 19.74 -9.96
CA VAL A 159 -7.69 18.90 -9.49
C VAL A 159 -8.99 19.49 -10.04
N ALA A 160 -9.33 19.13 -11.27
CA ALA A 160 -10.71 19.19 -11.73
C ALA A 160 -11.41 18.04 -11.00
N MET A 161 -12.39 18.37 -10.16
CA MET A 161 -13.24 17.37 -9.49
C MET A 161 -13.85 16.46 -10.56
N ASP A 162 -13.42 15.20 -10.59
CA ASP A 162 -14.05 14.16 -11.39
C ASP A 162 -15.44 13.87 -10.80
N PRO A 163 -16.53 13.93 -11.58
CA PRO A 163 -17.85 13.49 -11.12
C PRO A 163 -17.89 12.03 -10.65
N ASN A 164 -16.89 11.20 -10.99
CA ASN A 164 -16.70 9.82 -10.53
C ASN A 164 -15.64 9.66 -9.43
N ASP A 165 -15.30 10.73 -8.70
CA ASP A 165 -14.40 10.64 -7.54
C ASP A 165 -14.96 9.67 -6.48
N LEU A 166 -14.43 8.45 -6.48
CA LEU A 166 -14.79 7.38 -5.54
C LEU A 166 -14.55 7.77 -4.09
N CYS A 167 -13.76 8.82 -3.83
CA CYS A 167 -13.42 9.31 -2.50
C CYS A 167 -14.20 10.57 -2.10
N LYS A 168 -15.17 11.01 -2.91
CA LYS A 168 -15.87 12.28 -2.72
C LYS A 168 -16.57 12.40 -1.35
N ASN A 169 -17.12 11.30 -0.84
CA ASN A 169 -17.83 11.25 0.45
C ASN A 169 -17.11 10.39 1.49
N ALA A 170 -15.85 10.03 1.25
CA ALA A 170 -15.04 9.34 2.24
C ALA A 170 -14.81 10.24 3.46
N ASP A 171 -14.85 9.68 4.66
CA ASP A 171 -14.58 10.41 5.91
C ASP A 171 -13.18 11.04 5.88
N ASN A 172 -12.18 10.30 5.38
CA ASN A 172 -10.85 10.83 5.09
C ASN A 172 -10.54 10.78 3.58
N LYS A 173 -10.92 11.84 2.86
CA LYS A 173 -10.77 11.93 1.39
C LYS A 173 -9.33 11.83 0.91
N LEU A 174 -8.40 12.53 1.56
CA LEU A 174 -6.99 12.52 1.15
C LEU A 174 -6.39 11.12 1.28
N PHE A 175 -6.77 10.44 2.36
CA PHE A 175 -6.31 9.10 2.61
C PHE A 175 -6.98 8.07 1.71
N CYS A 176 -8.29 8.19 1.47
CA CYS A 176 -9.00 7.40 0.46
C CYS A 176 -8.34 7.57 -0.92
N GLN A 177 -8.02 8.79 -1.34
CA GLN A 177 -7.34 9.05 -2.61
C GLN A 177 -5.95 8.38 -2.68
N ALA A 178 -5.20 8.35 -1.57
CA ALA A 178 -3.93 7.64 -1.48
C ALA A 178 -4.10 6.10 -1.54
N ILE A 179 -5.21 5.58 -1.02
CA ILE A 179 -5.55 4.16 -1.04
C ILE A 179 -6.01 3.72 -2.45
N VAL A 180 -6.98 4.42 -3.01
CA VAL A 180 -7.66 4.16 -4.28
C VAL A 180 -6.76 4.48 -5.47
N ASN A 181 -5.90 5.50 -5.37
CA ASN A 181 -4.79 5.77 -6.30
C ASN A 181 -5.17 5.69 -7.81
N ASN A 182 -6.15 6.48 -8.23
CA ASN A 182 -6.70 6.54 -9.60
C ASN A 182 -7.52 5.31 -10.04
N LEU A 183 -7.88 4.40 -9.13
CA LEU A 183 -8.92 3.43 -9.40
C LEU A 183 -10.25 4.17 -9.63
N THR A 184 -10.93 3.79 -10.71
CA THR A 184 -12.24 4.32 -11.09
C THR A 184 -13.35 3.28 -10.91
N ASP A 185 -12.98 2.01 -10.78
CA ASP A 185 -13.90 0.92 -10.51
C ASP A 185 -14.05 0.74 -8.97
N PRO A 186 -15.28 0.79 -8.44
CA PRO A 186 -15.53 0.61 -7.01
C PRO A 186 -15.10 -0.73 -6.43
N LEU A 187 -15.20 -1.83 -7.19
CA LEU A 187 -14.80 -3.17 -6.74
C LEU A 187 -13.28 -3.23 -6.58
N ASP A 188 -12.53 -2.80 -7.59
CA ASP A 188 -11.08 -2.75 -7.53
C ASP A 188 -10.59 -1.84 -6.39
N ALA A 189 -11.24 -0.69 -6.21
CA ALA A 189 -10.95 0.24 -5.13
C ALA A 189 -11.16 -0.40 -3.75
N THR A 190 -12.26 -1.13 -3.57
CA THR A 190 -12.61 -1.80 -2.31
C THR A 190 -11.63 -2.93 -1.99
N VAL A 191 -11.29 -3.78 -2.97
CA VAL A 191 -10.31 -4.88 -2.81
C VAL A 191 -8.93 -4.34 -2.45
N SER A 192 -8.47 -3.30 -3.16
CA SER A 192 -7.19 -2.64 -2.89
C SER A 192 -7.14 -2.04 -1.47
N ALA A 193 -8.23 -1.39 -1.04
CA ALA A 193 -8.35 -0.82 0.30
C ALA A 193 -8.27 -1.89 1.39
N ILE A 194 -8.99 -3.00 1.23
CA ILE A 194 -8.99 -4.10 2.21
C ILE A 194 -7.61 -4.75 2.32
N HIS A 195 -6.91 -5.02 1.20
CA HIS A 195 -5.56 -5.57 1.26
C HIS A 195 -4.58 -4.66 2.00
N LYS A 196 -4.68 -3.35 1.79
CA LYS A 196 -3.86 -2.37 2.52
C LYS A 196 -4.18 -2.38 4.01
N LEU A 197 -5.45 -2.47 4.36
CA LEU A 197 -5.88 -2.55 5.76
C LEU A 197 -5.38 -3.83 6.42
N VAL A 198 -5.51 -5.00 5.79
CA VAL A 198 -4.93 -6.27 6.28
C VAL A 198 -3.43 -6.11 6.61
N TYR A 199 -2.68 -5.47 5.71
CA TYR A 199 -1.25 -5.23 5.94
C TYR A 199 -1.00 -4.29 7.12
N ALA A 200 -1.78 -3.22 7.25
CA ALA A 200 -1.67 -2.29 8.37
C ALA A 200 -1.99 -2.98 9.71
N SER A 201 -3.04 -3.79 9.78
CA SER A 201 -3.44 -4.53 10.99
C SER A 201 -2.38 -5.56 11.42
N LYS A 202 -1.72 -6.23 10.47
CA LYS A 202 -0.59 -7.12 10.75
C LYS A 202 0.58 -6.36 11.38
N ASN A 203 0.89 -5.17 10.87
CA ASN A 203 1.94 -4.32 11.45
C ASN A 203 1.56 -3.83 12.85
N ALA A 204 0.29 -3.48 13.08
CA ALA A 204 -0.21 -3.07 14.38
C ALA A 204 -0.10 -4.21 15.41
N LYS A 205 -0.51 -5.44 15.05
CA LYS A 205 -0.29 -6.64 15.87
C LYS A 205 1.19 -6.81 16.24
N LYS A 206 2.10 -6.66 15.27
CA LYS A 206 3.55 -6.74 15.50
C LYS A 206 4.10 -5.59 16.34
N LEU A 207 3.46 -4.43 16.31
CA LEU A 207 3.81 -3.30 17.16
C LEU A 207 3.34 -3.53 18.59
N ALA A 208 2.10 -3.99 18.78
CA ALA A 208 1.52 -4.34 20.08
C ALA A 208 2.36 -5.39 20.82
N LEU A 209 2.74 -6.48 20.14
CA LEU A 209 3.61 -7.52 20.70
C LEU A 209 4.98 -7.01 21.20
N LYS A 210 5.42 -5.80 20.79
CA LYS A 210 6.67 -5.20 21.26
C LYS A 210 6.50 -4.29 22.47
N GLN A 211 5.27 -3.92 22.83
CA GLN A 211 5.00 -3.02 23.96
C GLN A 211 5.17 -3.72 25.33
N GLY A 212 5.30 -5.06 25.33
CA GLY A 212 5.41 -5.88 26.53
C GLY A 212 4.08 -6.54 26.90
N ASN A 213 4.06 -7.30 27.99
CA ASN A 213 2.87 -8.04 28.40
C ASN A 213 2.00 -7.19 29.34
N SER A 214 0.79 -6.90 28.92
CA SER A 214 -0.29 -6.39 29.77
C SER A 214 -1.63 -6.88 29.22
N GLU A 215 -2.66 -6.95 30.06
CA GLU A 215 -4.00 -7.37 29.63
C GLU A 215 -4.52 -6.49 28.48
N GLU A 216 -4.24 -5.19 28.50
CA GLU A 216 -4.66 -4.27 27.43
C GLU A 216 -3.93 -4.54 26.10
N ILE A 217 -2.63 -4.86 26.15
CA ILE A 217 -1.87 -5.24 24.95
C ILE A 217 -2.36 -6.57 24.40
N ASP A 218 -2.68 -7.54 25.26
CA ASP A 218 -3.23 -8.83 24.83
C ASP A 218 -4.57 -8.62 24.12
N VAL A 219 -5.46 -7.77 24.67
CA VAL A 219 -6.73 -7.37 24.00
C VAL A 219 -6.48 -6.74 22.64
N CYS A 220 -5.51 -5.83 22.52
CA CYS A 220 -5.16 -5.23 21.22
C CYS A 220 -4.66 -6.27 20.22
N VAL A 221 -3.78 -7.19 20.64
CA VAL A 221 -3.25 -8.26 19.78
C VAL A 221 -4.37 -9.17 19.27
N GLU A 222 -5.28 -9.58 20.15
CA GLU A 222 -6.45 -10.39 19.81
C GLU A 222 -7.35 -9.66 18.82
N ASN A 223 -7.69 -8.40 19.10
CA ASN A 223 -8.55 -7.60 18.22
C ASN A 223 -7.93 -7.34 16.85
N PHE A 224 -6.63 -7.07 16.75
CA PHE A 224 -5.96 -6.94 15.45
C PHE A 224 -5.96 -8.24 14.66
N GLU A 225 -5.81 -9.39 15.33
CA GLU A 225 -5.91 -10.71 14.69
C GLU A 225 -7.31 -10.98 14.18
N GLU A 226 -8.33 -10.75 15.01
CA GLU A 226 -9.72 -10.86 14.59
C GLU A 226 -10.05 -9.91 13.43
N SER A 227 -9.53 -8.68 13.44
CA SER A 227 -9.68 -7.75 12.31
C SER A 227 -9.10 -8.32 11.03
N ILE A 228 -7.91 -8.94 11.08
CA ILE A 228 -7.30 -9.56 9.90
C ILE A 228 -8.20 -10.66 9.33
N ASP A 229 -8.79 -11.49 10.19
CA ASP A 229 -9.64 -12.60 9.77
C ASP A 229 -11.02 -12.13 9.27
N ASN A 230 -11.59 -11.10 9.89
CA ASN A 230 -12.76 -10.41 9.38
C ASN A 230 -12.48 -9.84 7.97
N LEU A 231 -11.37 -9.12 7.77
CA LEU A 231 -11.03 -8.54 6.47
C LEU A 231 -10.87 -9.60 5.37
N LYS A 232 -10.25 -10.75 5.67
CA LYS A 232 -10.17 -11.89 4.73
C LYS A 232 -11.56 -12.44 4.40
N SER A 233 -12.41 -12.60 5.41
CA SER A 233 -13.79 -13.04 5.22
C SER A 233 -14.60 -12.04 4.38
N GLY A 234 -14.31 -10.74 4.52
CA GLY A 234 -14.86 -9.69 3.66
C GLY A 234 -14.42 -9.80 2.20
N LEU A 235 -13.16 -10.14 1.94
CA LEU A 235 -12.66 -10.44 0.59
C LEU A 235 -13.36 -11.68 -0.01
N GLU A 236 -13.53 -12.75 0.77
CA GLU A 236 -14.31 -13.92 0.31
C GLU A 236 -15.77 -13.55 0.00
N GLY A 237 -16.37 -12.65 0.78
CA GLY A 237 -17.69 -12.10 0.51
C GLY A 237 -17.75 -11.39 -0.84
N LEU A 238 -16.76 -10.53 -1.13
CA LEU A 238 -16.62 -9.86 -2.43
C LEU A 238 -16.51 -10.84 -3.60
N GLU A 239 -15.67 -11.88 -3.47
CA GLU A 239 -15.52 -12.92 -4.51
C GLU A 239 -16.83 -13.65 -4.82
N LYS A 240 -17.69 -13.82 -3.81
CA LYS A 240 -19.00 -14.47 -3.92
C LYS A 240 -20.14 -13.48 -4.22
N HIS A 241 -19.85 -12.20 -4.42
CA HIS A 241 -20.81 -11.10 -4.53
C HIS A 241 -21.76 -10.98 -3.32
N ASP A 242 -21.33 -11.42 -2.14
CA ASP A 242 -22.04 -11.32 -0.87
C ASP A 242 -21.66 -10.03 -0.13
N LEU A 243 -22.28 -8.93 -0.56
CA LEU A 243 -22.08 -7.60 0.03
C LEU A 243 -22.50 -7.51 1.51
N PRO A 244 -23.55 -8.21 1.98
CA PRO A 244 -23.83 -8.31 3.42
C PRO A 244 -22.65 -8.87 4.22
N THR A 245 -22.04 -9.97 3.77
CA THR A 245 -20.85 -10.56 4.43
C THR A 245 -19.69 -9.58 4.41
N LEU A 246 -19.43 -8.90 3.29
CA LEU A 246 -18.41 -7.85 3.21
C LEU A 246 -18.62 -6.76 4.29
N ASN A 247 -19.83 -6.19 4.35
CA ASN A 247 -20.12 -5.07 5.24
C ASN A 247 -20.02 -5.45 6.72
N ILE A 248 -20.56 -6.63 7.10
CA ILE A 248 -20.47 -7.13 8.49
C ILE A 248 -19.00 -7.24 8.92
N ASN A 249 -18.17 -7.81 8.07
CA ASN A 249 -16.76 -8.03 8.38
C ASN A 249 -15.94 -6.73 8.41
N LEU A 250 -16.22 -5.78 7.52
CA LEU A 250 -15.58 -4.46 7.56
C LEU A 250 -15.97 -3.69 8.82
N SER A 251 -17.24 -3.73 9.23
CA SER A 251 -17.69 -3.12 10.48
C SER A 251 -17.10 -3.79 11.71
N ALA A 252 -16.97 -5.12 11.71
CA ALA A 252 -16.32 -5.85 12.79
C ALA A 252 -14.84 -5.45 12.92
N ALA A 253 -14.10 -5.38 11.81
CA ALA A 253 -12.71 -4.94 11.81
C ALA A 253 -12.54 -3.51 12.37
N LEU A 254 -13.44 -2.59 12.03
CA LEU A 254 -13.47 -1.24 12.60
C LEU A 254 -13.66 -1.26 14.11
N THR A 255 -14.68 -1.99 14.60
CA THR A 255 -14.98 -2.12 16.04
C THR A 255 -13.80 -2.68 16.84
N ASN A 256 -13.09 -3.64 16.27
CA ASN A 256 -11.94 -4.25 16.92
C ASN A 256 -10.79 -3.25 17.15
N TYR A 257 -10.57 -2.29 16.24
CA TYR A 257 -9.56 -1.23 16.46
C TYR A 257 -9.97 -0.31 17.62
N VAL A 258 -11.24 0.09 17.66
CA VAL A 258 -11.80 0.87 18.79
C VAL A 258 -11.67 0.11 20.11
N THR A 259 -11.87 -1.21 20.09
CA THR A 259 -11.80 -2.06 21.28
C THR A 259 -10.40 -2.06 21.92
N CYS A 260 -9.34 -1.92 21.11
CA CYS A 260 -7.99 -1.74 21.63
C CYS A 260 -7.86 -0.44 22.43
N ASP A 261 -8.36 0.69 21.91
CA ASP A 261 -8.39 1.97 22.62
C ASP A 261 -9.23 1.91 23.89
N ASP A 262 -10.40 1.26 23.83
CA ASP A 262 -11.31 1.10 24.97
C ASP A 262 -10.64 0.34 26.12
N ALA A 263 -9.86 -0.72 25.84
CA ALA A 263 -9.15 -1.47 26.87
C ALA A 263 -8.18 -0.59 27.70
N PHE A 264 -7.50 0.34 27.04
CA PHE A 264 -6.62 1.30 27.72
C PHE A 264 -7.41 2.39 28.46
N SER A 265 -8.48 2.89 27.84
CA SER A 265 -9.38 3.87 28.44
C SER A 265 -10.01 3.34 29.75
N GLU A 266 -10.52 2.11 29.73
CA GLU A 266 -11.16 1.44 30.86
C GLU A 266 -10.18 1.10 31.98
N SER A 267 -8.93 0.75 31.64
CA SER A 267 -7.86 0.49 32.63
C SER A 267 -7.25 1.78 33.20
N GLY A 268 -7.60 2.96 32.66
CA GLY A 268 -7.03 4.25 33.05
C GLY A 268 -5.56 4.42 32.66
N LYS A 269 -5.05 3.60 31.74
CA LYS A 269 -3.67 3.65 31.24
C LYS A 269 -3.60 4.44 29.93
N THR A 270 -2.42 4.97 29.64
CA THR A 270 -2.16 5.58 28.33
C THR A 270 -1.96 4.48 27.28
N ASN A 271 -2.74 4.51 26.20
CA ASN A 271 -2.56 3.59 25.08
C ASN A 271 -1.29 3.95 24.27
N PRO A 272 -0.27 3.08 24.21
CA PRO A 272 0.91 3.31 23.36
C PRO A 272 0.63 3.08 21.86
N LEU A 273 -0.56 2.61 21.49
CA LEU A 273 -1.00 2.27 20.13
C LEU A 273 -2.08 3.21 19.58
N ALA A 274 -2.55 4.21 20.34
CA ALA A 274 -3.69 5.07 19.96
C ALA A 274 -3.57 5.70 18.56
N GLU A 275 -2.38 6.15 18.16
CA GLU A 275 -2.18 6.69 16.79
C GLU A 275 -2.30 5.60 15.71
N THR A 276 -1.93 4.36 16.04
CA THR A 276 -2.09 3.20 15.16
C THR A 276 -3.56 2.80 15.07
N ASP A 277 -4.28 2.78 16.19
CA ASP A 277 -5.71 2.42 16.25
C ASP A 277 -6.54 3.40 15.42
N ALA A 278 -6.40 4.70 15.68
CA ALA A 278 -7.05 5.75 14.91
C ALA A 278 -6.76 5.65 13.40
N PHE A 279 -5.51 5.33 13.03
CA PHE A 279 -5.15 5.15 11.62
C PHE A 279 -5.86 3.95 10.98
N LEU A 280 -5.99 2.83 11.70
CA LEU A 280 -6.69 1.64 11.22
C LEU A 280 -8.20 1.86 11.14
N GLU A 281 -8.77 2.61 12.07
CA GLU A 281 -10.18 3.03 12.02
C GLU A 281 -10.47 3.86 10.77
N GLU A 282 -9.63 4.84 10.46
CA GLU A 282 -9.77 5.64 9.24
C GLU A 282 -9.67 4.78 7.97
N MET A 283 -8.78 3.78 7.95
CA MET A 283 -8.69 2.80 6.87
C MET A 283 -9.97 1.99 6.73
N ALA A 284 -10.51 1.50 7.85
CA ALA A 284 -11.71 0.67 7.86
C ALA A 284 -12.96 1.46 7.46
N SER A 285 -13.11 2.70 7.94
CA SER A 285 -14.18 3.61 7.49
C SER A 285 -14.11 3.84 5.98
N ASN A 286 -12.91 4.08 5.43
CA ASN A 286 -12.77 4.23 3.97
C ASN A 286 -13.13 2.94 3.22
N CYS A 287 -12.80 1.76 3.75
CA CYS A 287 -13.22 0.49 3.15
C CYS A 287 -14.75 0.33 3.17
N LEU A 288 -15.40 0.68 4.28
CA LEU A 288 -16.87 0.67 4.42
C LEU A 288 -17.52 1.65 3.45
N TYR A 289 -16.96 2.85 3.29
CA TYR A 289 -17.48 3.80 2.33
C TYR A 289 -17.37 3.27 0.90
N LEU A 290 -16.21 2.73 0.51
CA LEU A 290 -16.00 2.15 -0.82
C LEU A 290 -16.95 0.97 -1.08
N SER A 291 -17.24 0.14 -0.07
CA SER A 291 -18.20 -0.96 -0.22
C SER A 291 -19.63 -0.46 -0.49
N THR A 292 -20.02 0.73 -0.02
CA THR A 292 -21.33 1.32 -0.35
C THR A 292 -21.50 1.68 -1.82
N LEU A 293 -20.40 1.77 -2.57
CA LEU A 293 -20.41 2.07 -3.99
C LEU A 293 -20.66 0.82 -4.85
N LEU A 294 -20.63 -0.38 -4.25
CA LEU A 294 -20.90 -1.66 -4.89
C LEU A 294 -22.41 -1.90 -5.00
N HIS A 295 -22.87 -2.37 -6.16
CA HIS A 295 -24.28 -2.62 -6.48
C HIS A 295 -24.45 -3.86 -7.35
#